data_AF-A0A0A2EQI8-F1
#
_entry.id   AF-A0A0A2EQI8-F1
#
_cell.length_a   1.000
_cell.length_b   1.000
_cell.length_c   1.000
_cell.angle_alpha   90.00
_cell.angle_beta   90.00
_cell.angle_gamma   90.00
#
_symmetry.space_group_name_H-M   'P 1'
#
loop_
_entity.id
_entity.type
_entity.pdbx_description
1 polymer ?
#
loop_
_entity_poly.entity_id
_entity_poly.type
_entity_poly.pdbx_seq_one_letter_code
_entity_poly.pdbx_strand_id
1 'polypeptide(L)'
;MNQRIKEYLEKPAIQFAVALLAGLIAPILFASVFYTTFYHGDDQMKDVLEFFRVTNILTNLILVSMIPNFIAVFLLNMFDKWHYLRGVFVSIMIYLSLAFLV
;
A
#
# COMPACT_ATOMS: atom_id res chain seq x y z
N MET A 1 21.02 -18.12 -25.49
CA MET A 1 20.50 -17.70 -24.17
C MET A 1 19.27 -18.56 -23.85
N ASN A 2 19.27 -19.27 -22.73
CA ASN A 2 18.34 -20.38 -22.45
C ASN A 2 16.91 -19.86 -22.21
N GLN A 3 15.88 -20.43 -22.85
CA GLN A 3 14.49 -19.94 -22.77
C GLN A 3 13.98 -19.85 -21.32
N ARG A 4 14.40 -20.75 -20.43
CA ARG A 4 14.05 -20.70 -19.00
C ARG A 4 14.58 -19.46 -18.29
N ILE A 5 15.77 -18.96 -18.67
CA ILE A 5 16.38 -17.78 -18.03
C ILE A 5 15.60 -16.51 -18.39
N LYS A 6 15.08 -16.44 -19.61
CA LYS A 6 14.25 -15.31 -20.06
C LYS A 6 12.92 -15.25 -19.27
N GLU A 7 12.29 -16.40 -19.07
CA GLU A 7 11.03 -16.52 -18.32
C GLU A 7 11.20 -16.22 -16.82
N TYR A 8 12.35 -16.58 -16.23
CA TYR A 8 12.70 -16.25 -14.84
C TYR A 8 12.97 -14.75 -14.61
N LEU A 9 13.37 -14.01 -15.64
CA LEU A 9 13.60 -12.56 -15.57
C LEU A 9 12.36 -11.73 -15.94
N GLU A 10 11.52 -12.22 -16.87
CA GLU A 10 10.30 -11.53 -17.30
C GLU A 10 9.21 -11.53 -16.22
N LYS A 11 9.03 -12.63 -15.49
CA LYS A 11 8.04 -12.72 -14.39
C LYS A 11 8.23 -11.68 -13.27
N PRO A 12 9.43 -11.51 -12.67
CA PRO A 12 9.64 -10.50 -11.64
C PRO A 12 9.58 -9.07 -12.19
N ALA A 13 9.97 -8.83 -13.46
CA ALA A 13 9.87 -7.51 -14.08
C ALA A 13 8.42 -7.06 -14.27
N ILE A 14 7.53 -7.98 -14.72
CA ILE A 14 6.09 -7.70 -14.85
C ILE A 14 5.47 -7.46 -13.47
N GLN A 15 5.81 -8.27 -12.47
CA GLN A 15 5.32 -8.06 -11.09
C GLN A 15 5.77 -6.72 -10.51
N PHE A 16 7.01 -6.30 -10.77
CA PHE A 16 7.53 -5.01 -10.36
C PHE A 16 6.83 -3.85 -11.07
N ALA A 17 6.59 -3.95 -12.38
CA ALA A 17 5.87 -2.93 -13.15
C ALA A 17 4.41 -2.79 -12.69
N VAL A 18 3.73 -3.91 -12.41
CA VAL A 18 2.38 -3.91 -11.84
C VAL A 18 2.36 -3.29 -10.44
N ALA A 19 3.35 -3.59 -9.59
CA ALA A 19 3.47 -2.99 -8.27
C ALA A 19 3.74 -1.47 -8.34
N LEU A 20 4.56 -1.02 -9.28
CA LEU A 20 4.82 0.40 -9.56
C LEU A 20 3.54 1.12 -10.03
N LEU A 21 2.82 0.53 -10.98
CA LEU A 21 1.56 1.09 -11.49
C LEU A 21 0.49 1.14 -10.40
N ALA A 22 0.35 0.08 -9.61
CA ALA A 22 -0.56 0.06 -8.46
C ALA A 22 -0.18 1.12 -7.42
N GLY A 23 1.12 1.26 -7.14
CA GLY A 23 1.68 2.26 -6.24
C GLY A 23 1.52 3.70 -6.72
N LEU A 24 1.34 3.94 -8.03
CA LEU A 24 1.09 5.26 -8.61
C LEU A 24 -0.42 5.57 -8.72
N ILE A 25 -1.22 4.59 -9.13
CA ILE A 25 -2.65 4.75 -9.38
C ILE A 25 -3.43 4.87 -8.07
N ALA A 26 -3.08 4.09 -7.04
CA ALA A 26 -3.80 4.10 -5.77
C ALA A 26 -3.73 5.47 -5.05
N PRO A 27 -2.57 6.15 -4.96
CA PRO A 27 -2.50 7.51 -4.41
C PRO A 27 -3.31 8.53 -5.21
N ILE A 28 -3.33 8.42 -6.55
CA ILE A 28 -4.09 9.35 -7.41
C ILE A 28 -5.60 9.17 -7.19
N LEU A 29 -6.08 7.92 -7.13
CA LEU A 29 -7.48 7.64 -6.83
C LEU A 29 -7.85 8.12 -5.43
N PHE A 30 -6.99 7.88 -4.44
CA PHE A 30 -7.22 8.36 -3.08
C PHE A 30 -7.25 9.89 -3.02
N ALA A 31 -6.31 10.58 -3.67
CA ALA A 31 -6.27 12.03 -3.73
C ALA A 31 -7.50 12.61 -4.42
N SER A 32 -7.98 11.98 -5.50
CA SER A 32 -9.19 12.40 -6.21
C SER A 32 -10.46 12.24 -5.35
N VAL A 33 -10.61 11.09 -4.68
CA VAL A 33 -11.73 10.86 -3.75
C VAL A 33 -11.65 11.85 -2.60
N PHE A 34 -10.47 12.02 -2.00
CA PHE A 34 -10.25 12.98 -0.92
C PHE A 34 -10.61 14.42 -1.33
N TYR A 35 -10.18 14.85 -2.51
CA TYR A 35 -10.48 16.17 -3.04
C TYR A 35 -11.99 16.38 -3.28
N THR A 36 -12.70 15.34 -3.70
CA THR A 36 -14.13 15.44 -4.04
C THR A 36 -15.07 15.24 -2.85
N THR A 37 -14.66 14.52 -1.81
CA THR A 37 -15.51 14.21 -0.64
C THR A 37 -15.16 14.97 0.64
N PHE A 38 -13.88 15.29 0.86
CA PHE A 38 -13.43 15.92 2.11
C PHE A 38 -12.93 17.35 1.92
N TYR A 39 -12.19 17.63 0.84
CA TYR A 39 -11.61 18.95 0.59
C TYR A 39 -12.54 19.84 -0.25
N HIS A 40 -13.28 20.76 0.37
CA HIS A 40 -14.22 21.63 -0.36
C HIS A 40 -13.56 22.85 -1.04
N GLY A 41 -12.22 22.92 -1.08
CA GLY A 41 -11.48 23.99 -1.77
C GLY A 41 -11.28 25.27 -0.96
N ASP A 42 -12.05 25.48 0.11
CA ASP A 42 -12.00 26.70 0.93
C ASP A 42 -10.96 26.66 2.07
N ASP A 43 -10.60 25.47 2.55
CA ASP A 43 -9.65 25.32 3.66
C ASP A 43 -8.19 25.41 3.17
N GLN A 44 -7.31 26.08 3.92
CA GLN A 44 -5.89 26.08 3.57
C GLN A 44 -5.35 24.65 3.71
N MET A 45 -4.48 24.22 2.78
CA MET A 45 -3.86 22.88 2.80
C MET A 45 -3.22 22.52 4.15
N LYS A 46 -2.77 23.55 4.88
CA LYS A 46 -2.23 23.43 6.25
C LYS A 46 -3.29 22.99 7.27
N ASP A 47 -4.48 23.57 7.23
CA ASP A 47 -5.60 23.24 8.13
C ASP A 47 -6.10 21.82 7.87
N VAL A 48 -6.02 21.36 6.62
CA VAL A 48 -6.38 20.00 6.24
C VAL A 48 -5.34 18.98 6.70
N LEU A 49 -4.05 19.29 6.57
CA LEU A 49 -2.97 18.49 7.15
C LEU A 49 -3.08 18.41 8.68
N GLU A 50 -3.47 19.51 9.33
CA GLU A 50 -3.69 19.56 10.77
C GLU A 50 -4.93 18.77 11.18
N PHE A 51 -6.02 18.84 10.41
CA PHE A 51 -7.22 18.01 10.58
C PHE A 51 -6.88 16.51 10.51
N PHE A 52 -6.11 16.08 9.51
CA PHE A 52 -5.68 14.68 9.38
C PHE A 52 -4.86 14.18 10.57
N ARG A 53 -4.03 15.07 11.14
CA ARG A 53 -3.22 14.78 12.32
C ARG A 53 -4.08 14.66 13.57
N VAL A 54 -5.07 15.53 13.75
CA VAL A 54 -5.91 15.59 14.97
C VAL A 54 -6.98 14.48 14.97
N THR A 55 -7.46 14.06 13.81
CA THR A 55 -8.61 13.12 13.70
C THR A 55 -8.23 11.64 13.66
N ASN A 56 -6.94 11.28 13.79
CA ASN A 56 -6.44 9.91 13.59
C ASN A 56 -6.81 9.29 12.23
N ILE A 57 -7.27 10.11 11.26
CA ILE A 57 -7.66 9.62 9.93
C ILE A 57 -6.44 9.03 9.22
N LEU A 58 -5.25 9.61 9.40
CA LEU A 58 -4.02 9.06 8.81
C LEU A 58 -3.72 7.67 9.35
N THR A 59 -3.83 7.48 10.67
CA THR A 59 -3.65 6.18 11.34
C THR A 59 -4.69 5.17 10.85
N ASN A 60 -5.96 5.56 10.76
CA ASN A 60 -7.02 4.71 10.21
C ASN A 60 -6.76 4.33 8.75
N LEU A 61 -6.26 5.27 7.94
CA LEU A 61 -5.93 5.00 6.55
C LEU A 61 -4.76 4.02 6.41
N ILE A 62 -3.73 4.17 7.24
CA ILE A 62 -2.60 3.24 7.31
C ILE A 62 -3.11 1.85 7.69
N LEU A 63 -3.95 1.73 8.72
CA LEU A 63 -4.52 0.45 9.15
C LEU A 63 -5.40 -0.20 8.06
N VAL A 64 -6.23 0.58 7.37
CA VAL A 64 -7.05 0.08 6.24
C VAL A 64 -6.15 -0.39 5.08
N SER A 65 -5.07 0.33 4.79
CA SER A 65 -4.11 -0.05 3.75
C SER A 65 -3.35 -1.36 4.07
N MET A 66 -3.38 -1.84 5.31
CA MET A 66 -2.81 -3.13 5.69
C MET A 66 -3.70 -4.33 5.35
N ILE A 67 -5.01 -4.12 5.09
CA ILE A 67 -5.95 -5.21 4.80
C ILE A 67 -5.50 -6.09 3.62
N PRO A 68 -5.07 -5.53 2.46
CA PRO A 68 -4.55 -6.34 1.36
C PRO A 68 -3.33 -7.20 1.76
N ASN A 69 -2.46 -6.69 2.62
CA ASN A 69 -1.30 -7.44 3.11
C ASN A 69 -1.73 -8.62 4.00
N PHE A 70 -2.73 -8.45 4.86
CA PHE A 70 -3.29 -9.55 5.65
C PHE A 70 -3.95 -10.60 4.75
N ILE A 71 -4.70 -10.19 3.73
CA ILE A 71 -5.28 -11.10 2.73
C ILE A 71 -4.17 -11.88 2.01
N ALA A 72 -3.08 -11.20 1.62
CA ALA A 72 -1.92 -11.84 1.00
C ALA A 72 -1.25 -12.85 1.94
N VAL A 73 -1.15 -12.57 3.24
CA VAL A 73 -0.66 -13.55 4.24
C VAL A 73 -1.53 -14.80 4.24
N PHE A 74 -2.86 -14.67 4.31
CA PHE A 74 -3.77 -15.81 4.27
C PHE A 74 -3.64 -16.63 2.99
N LEU A 75 -3.59 -15.97 1.83
CA LEU A 75 -3.44 -16.64 0.54
C LEU A 75 -2.09 -17.36 0.42
N LEU A 76 -0.99 -16.70 0.77
CA LEU A 76 0.34 -17.30 0.69
C LEU A 76 0.53 -18.46 1.67
N ASN A 77 -0.10 -18.39 2.84
CA ASN A 77 -0.15 -19.49 3.80
C ASN A 77 -0.93 -20.68 3.23
N MET A 78 -2.08 -20.44 2.59
CA MET A 78 -2.89 -21.49 1.95
C MET A 78 -2.15 -22.22 0.82
N PHE A 79 -1.23 -21.55 0.13
CA PHE A 79 -0.41 -22.12 -0.95
C PHE A 79 0.98 -22.61 -0.50
N ASP A 80 1.25 -22.74 0.80
CA ASP A 80 2.55 -23.12 1.37
C ASP A 80 3.74 -22.29 0.88
N LYS A 81 3.49 -21.02 0.56
CA LYS A 81 4.48 -20.07 0.02
C LYS A 81 5.19 -19.28 1.11
N TRP A 82 5.74 -20.01 2.10
CA TRP A 82 6.42 -19.48 3.29
C TRP A 82 7.58 -18.52 3.00
N HIS A 83 8.26 -18.67 1.87
CA HIS A 83 9.34 -17.76 1.47
C HIS A 83 8.84 -16.32 1.23
N TYR A 84 7.66 -16.16 0.62
CA TYR A 84 7.09 -14.85 0.30
C TYR A 84 6.43 -14.18 1.50
N LEU A 85 5.97 -14.97 2.48
CA LEU A 85 5.38 -14.48 3.73
C LEU A 85 6.33 -13.55 4.50
N ARG A 86 7.64 -13.81 4.46
CA ARG A 86 8.65 -12.96 5.12
C ARG A 86 8.60 -11.51 4.64
N GLY A 87 8.50 -11.31 3.33
CA GLY A 87 8.40 -9.96 2.74
C GLY A 87 7.11 -9.25 3.12
N VAL A 88 5.99 -9.98 3.15
CA VAL A 88 4.69 -9.43 3.55
C VAL A 88 4.67 -9.03 5.03
N PHE A 89 5.25 -9.85 5.93
CA PHE A 89 5.37 -9.50 7.34
C PHE A 89 6.24 -8.26 7.58
N VAL A 90 7.35 -8.10 6.84
CA VAL A 90 8.18 -6.89 6.93
C VAL A 90 7.37 -5.66 6.53
N SER A 91 6.58 -5.74 5.45
CA SER A 91 5.70 -4.64 5.03
C SER A 91 4.65 -4.31 6.10
N ILE A 92 4.00 -5.32 6.69
CA ILE A 92 3.04 -5.14 7.80
C ILE A 92 3.70 -4.45 9.00
N MET A 93 4.93 -4.85 9.38
CA MET A 93 5.65 -4.22 10.49
C MET A 93 6.00 -2.76 10.21
N ILE A 94 6.35 -2.41 8.97
CA ILE A 94 6.59 -1.02 8.58
C ILE A 94 5.31 -0.19 8.69
N TYR A 95 4.18 -0.69 8.19
CA TYR A 95 2.90 -0.01 8.31
C TYR A 95 2.45 0.16 9.76
N LEU A 96 2.64 -0.85 10.62
CA LEU A 96 2.36 -0.72 12.06
C LEU A 96 3.27 0.33 12.71
N SER A 97 4.56 0.32 12.39
CA SER A 97 5.51 1.31 12.94
C SER A 97 5.11 2.73 12.54
N LEU A 98 4.68 2.94 11.30
CA LEU A 98 4.16 4.22 10.83
C LEU A 98 2.85 4.60 11.54
N ALA A 99 1.94 3.65 11.76
CA ALA A 99 0.69 3.88 12.48
C ALA A 99 0.91 4.25 13.96
N PHE A 100 1.97 3.75 14.61
CA PHE A 100 2.31 4.11 15.99
C PHE A 100 3.09 5.43 16.13
N LEU A 101 3.74 5.89 15.05
CA LEU A 101 4.53 7.12 15.04
C LEU A 101 3.71 8.36 14.65
N VAL A 102 2.58 8.16 13.97
CA VAL A 102 1.62 9.20 13.58
C VAL A 102 0.58 9.41 14.68
#